data_AF-A0A936SM60-F1
#
_entry.id   AF-A0A936SM60-F1
#
_cell.length_a   1.000
_cell.length_b   1.000
_cell.length_c   1.000
_cell.angle_alpha   90.00
_cell.angle_beta   90.00
_cell.angle_gamma   90.00
#
_symmetry.space_group_name_H-M   'P 1'
#
loop_
_entity.id
_entity.type
_entity.pdbx_description
1 polymer ?
#
loop_
_entity_poly.entity_id
_entity_poly.type
_entity_poly.pdbx_seq_one_letter_code
_entity_poly.pdbx_strand_id
1 'polypeptide(L)'
;MSFAQTPKELAEMWEKEHISKYFPSDVWHKDLLIYLDDLRKLGLKVDEVGRSNAERSIYQVGFGRGPLKIFMWSQMHGDEPTATSALVDMLSYFQKHRQEDWVKKIEETVTIRAVPMLNPDGAEAYQRRNLQGIDVNRDAADLRTPEARLLKKLRDDWSPAIGFNLHNQQALTTVGRTPKQAAISLLVVFGDEAKTVNEGQARNQRVAAAMATALQQLIPGHIGRYDDEWAPTAFGDNFSAWGTPVILIETGALHGRDEMFLVKMNFVAFVTAIQSIVTGSEKTQDPAAYISLPSNGSGGIVNYLFRRANIIDHGDRTVGDIAVIAERRRASFVVSAKISAVGALGTLHGLDEYDASGFNVYQRFGKVRPVNLANFIFIRQIELLIGIVVIWFSNFRPMLSFQPADLSKARSLYLKSSD
;
A
#
# COMPACT_ATOMS: atom_id res chain seq x y z
N MET A 1 -17.00 -12.87 -28.20
CA MET A 1 -16.06 -13.18 -27.10
C MET A 1 -15.91 -11.93 -26.26
N SER A 2 -15.97 -12.03 -24.92
CA SER A 2 -15.67 -10.87 -24.07
C SER A 2 -14.19 -10.51 -24.26
N PHE A 3 -13.90 -9.28 -24.68
CA PHE A 3 -12.53 -8.77 -24.78
C PHE A 3 -11.99 -8.31 -23.41
N ALA A 4 -12.81 -8.32 -22.36
CA ALA A 4 -12.40 -7.93 -21.01
C ALA A 4 -12.24 -9.17 -20.14
N GLN A 5 -11.12 -9.24 -19.42
CA GLN A 5 -10.87 -10.25 -18.42
C GLN A 5 -11.57 -9.87 -17.12
N THR A 6 -12.07 -10.87 -16.40
CA THR A 6 -12.69 -10.67 -15.09
C THR A 6 -11.62 -10.36 -14.04
N PRO A 7 -11.98 -9.74 -12.91
CA PRO A 7 -11.03 -9.45 -11.83
C PRO A 7 -10.35 -10.71 -11.27
N LYS A 8 -11.07 -11.84 -11.25
CA LYS A 8 -10.53 -13.13 -10.81
C LYS A 8 -9.50 -13.68 -11.80
N GLU A 9 -9.79 -13.65 -13.11
CA GLU A 9 -8.84 -14.06 -14.15
C GLU A 9 -7.56 -13.20 -14.10
N LEU A 10 -7.69 -11.88 -13.95
CA LEU A 10 -6.54 -10.99 -13.79
C LEU A 10 -5.70 -11.32 -12.55
N ALA A 11 -6.35 -11.62 -11.42
CA ALA A 11 -5.63 -12.02 -10.20
C ALA A 11 -4.89 -13.35 -10.39
N GLU A 12 -5.49 -14.33 -11.06
CA GLU A 12 -4.87 -15.64 -11.37
C GLU A 12 -3.71 -15.50 -12.36
N MET A 13 -3.86 -14.65 -13.39
CA MET A 13 -2.80 -14.31 -14.35
C MET A 13 -1.58 -13.72 -13.65
N TRP A 14 -1.79 -12.78 -12.72
CA TRP A 14 -0.70 -12.17 -11.97
C TRP A 14 0.03 -13.20 -11.10
N GLU A 15 -0.70 -14.04 -10.36
CA GLU A 15 -0.09 -15.07 -9.49
C GLU A 15 0.82 -16.04 -10.27
N LYS A 16 0.45 -16.34 -11.51
CA LYS A 16 1.20 -17.26 -12.35
C LYS A 16 2.45 -16.64 -12.97
N GLU A 17 2.45 -15.32 -13.25
CA GLU A 17 3.38 -14.74 -14.22
C GLU A 17 4.08 -13.43 -13.81
N HIS A 18 3.78 -12.90 -12.62
CA HIS A 18 4.46 -11.71 -12.10
C HIS A 18 5.99 -11.93 -12.06
N ILE A 19 6.75 -10.86 -12.30
CA ILE A 19 8.22 -10.92 -12.36
C ILE A 19 8.88 -10.23 -11.16
N SER A 20 8.13 -9.44 -10.41
CA SER A 20 8.54 -8.88 -9.13
C SER A 20 8.88 -10.01 -8.14
N LYS A 21 10.08 -9.95 -7.56
CA LYS A 21 10.64 -11.01 -6.70
C LYS A 21 10.75 -10.63 -5.23
N TYR A 22 10.86 -9.33 -4.96
CA TYR A 22 11.01 -8.78 -3.62
C TYR A 22 9.69 -8.18 -3.15
N PHE A 23 9.47 -8.16 -1.84
CA PHE A 23 8.46 -7.27 -1.29
C PHE A 23 8.75 -5.84 -1.75
N PRO A 24 7.73 -5.08 -2.20
CA PRO A 24 7.92 -3.71 -2.67
C PRO A 24 8.78 -2.84 -1.75
N SER A 25 8.60 -2.95 -0.43
CA SER A 25 9.39 -2.20 0.55
C SER A 25 10.87 -2.58 0.62
N ASP A 26 11.26 -3.73 0.08
CA ASP A 26 12.64 -4.17 -0.08
C ASP A 26 13.19 -3.94 -1.50
N VAL A 27 12.43 -3.32 -2.41
CA VAL A 27 12.96 -2.95 -3.73
C VAL A 27 13.80 -1.68 -3.61
N TRP A 28 15.10 -1.81 -3.88
CA TRP A 28 16.03 -0.69 -4.00
C TRP A 28 16.10 -0.21 -5.45
N HIS A 29 16.73 0.94 -5.70
CA HIS A 29 16.89 1.47 -7.06
C HIS A 29 17.63 0.47 -7.95
N LYS A 30 18.69 -0.16 -7.44
CA LYS A 30 19.43 -1.22 -8.16
C LYS A 30 18.57 -2.42 -8.56
N ASP A 31 17.59 -2.79 -7.72
CA ASP A 31 16.73 -3.94 -7.98
C ASP A 31 15.69 -3.59 -9.04
N LEU A 32 15.19 -2.34 -9.03
CA LEU A 32 14.40 -1.81 -10.14
C LEU A 32 15.19 -1.85 -11.46
N LEU A 33 16.50 -1.53 -11.46
CA LEU A 33 17.30 -1.61 -12.71
C LEU A 33 17.32 -3.02 -13.29
N ILE A 34 17.32 -4.07 -12.44
CA ILE A 34 17.22 -5.46 -12.88
C ILE A 34 15.86 -5.72 -13.54
N TYR A 35 14.77 -5.30 -12.90
CA TYR A 35 13.44 -5.42 -13.50
C TYR A 35 13.32 -4.68 -14.83
N LEU A 36 13.86 -3.46 -14.92
CA LEU A 36 13.88 -2.67 -16.14
C LEU A 36 14.71 -3.33 -17.25
N ASP A 37 15.82 -3.99 -16.91
CA ASP A 37 16.60 -4.78 -17.87
C ASP A 37 15.82 -6.01 -18.38
N ASP A 38 15.08 -6.69 -17.50
CA ASP A 38 14.18 -7.78 -17.90
C ASP A 38 13.06 -7.29 -18.84
N LEU A 39 12.48 -6.10 -18.57
CA LEU A 39 11.52 -5.47 -19.49
C LEU A 39 12.15 -5.13 -20.86
N ARG A 40 13.40 -4.65 -20.89
CA ARG A 40 14.13 -4.42 -22.17
C ARG A 40 14.31 -5.72 -22.95
N LYS A 41 14.69 -6.82 -22.28
CA LYS A 41 14.85 -8.14 -22.91
C LYS A 41 13.54 -8.68 -23.48
N LEU A 42 12.41 -8.35 -22.87
CA LEU A 42 11.08 -8.66 -23.43
C LEU A 42 10.71 -7.79 -24.64
N GLY A 43 11.48 -6.73 -24.92
CA GLY A 43 11.28 -5.83 -26.06
C GLY A 43 10.44 -4.60 -25.74
N LEU A 44 10.25 -4.24 -24.47
CA LEU A 44 9.68 -2.95 -24.10
C LEU A 44 10.70 -1.82 -24.29
N LYS A 45 10.22 -0.63 -24.63
CA LYS A 45 11.04 0.58 -24.67
C LYS A 45 11.27 1.09 -23.25
N VAL A 46 12.53 1.15 -22.81
CA VAL A 46 12.91 1.61 -21.47
C VAL A 46 14.00 2.68 -21.59
N ASP A 47 13.58 3.94 -21.47
CA ASP A 47 14.42 5.11 -21.67
C ASP A 47 14.80 5.74 -20.31
N GLU A 48 16.06 6.11 -20.13
CA GLU A 48 16.44 7.02 -19.05
C GLU A 48 15.93 8.42 -19.42
N VAL A 49 15.10 9.02 -18.57
CA VAL A 49 14.44 10.30 -18.85
C VAL A 49 14.93 11.45 -17.98
N GLY A 50 15.67 11.14 -16.92
CA GLY A 50 16.29 12.14 -16.06
C GLY A 50 17.06 11.51 -14.92
N ARG A 51 17.52 12.35 -13.99
CA ARG A 51 18.26 11.95 -12.80
C ARG A 51 17.75 12.72 -11.59
N SER A 52 17.80 12.07 -10.44
CA SER A 52 17.52 12.65 -9.12
C SER A 52 18.66 13.55 -8.64
N ASN A 53 18.50 14.19 -7.48
CA ASN A 53 19.52 15.05 -6.90
C ASN A 53 20.83 14.30 -6.56
N ALA A 54 20.80 13.01 -6.23
CA ALA A 54 22.00 12.19 -6.04
C ALA A 54 22.49 11.51 -7.33
N GLU A 55 22.09 12.01 -8.51
CA GLU A 55 22.47 11.49 -9.82
C GLU A 55 22.01 10.04 -10.13
N ARG A 56 21.04 9.53 -9.38
CA ARG A 56 20.39 8.24 -9.69
C ARG A 56 19.44 8.40 -10.86
N SER A 57 19.53 7.48 -11.83
CA SER A 57 18.73 7.49 -13.06
C SER A 57 17.25 7.22 -12.82
N ILE A 58 16.41 7.97 -13.52
CA ILE A 58 14.95 7.85 -13.53
C ILE A 58 14.54 7.36 -14.92
N TYR A 59 13.74 6.29 -14.99
CA TYR A 59 13.37 5.64 -16.24
C TYR A 59 11.88 5.77 -16.55
N GLN A 60 11.58 5.81 -17.85
CA GLN A 60 10.24 5.66 -18.40
C GLN A 60 10.14 4.38 -19.21
N VAL A 61 9.05 3.64 -19.03
CA VAL A 61 8.74 2.43 -19.80
C VAL A 61 7.52 2.67 -20.69
N GLY A 62 7.61 2.26 -21.96
CA GLY A 62 6.55 2.42 -22.95
C GLY A 62 5.92 1.10 -23.39
N PHE A 63 4.60 1.06 -23.52
CA PHE A 63 3.83 -0.02 -24.13
C PHE A 63 2.72 0.53 -25.04
N GLY A 64 2.41 -0.16 -26.12
CA GLY A 64 1.33 0.25 -27.02
C GLY A 64 1.74 1.25 -28.10
N ARG A 65 0.83 1.45 -29.05
CA ARG A 65 0.98 2.31 -30.24
C ARG A 65 -0.31 3.05 -30.61
N GLY A 66 -1.34 2.93 -29.79
CA GLY A 66 -2.63 3.55 -30.03
C GLY A 66 -2.67 5.05 -29.70
N PRO A 67 -3.66 5.78 -30.24
CA PRO A 67 -3.72 7.23 -30.13
C PRO A 67 -4.03 7.74 -28.71
N LEU A 68 -4.67 6.93 -27.86
CA LEU A 68 -5.04 7.35 -26.51
C LEU A 68 -3.84 7.23 -25.56
N LYS A 69 -3.39 8.38 -25.05
CA LYS A 69 -2.18 8.48 -24.21
C LYS A 69 -2.51 8.33 -22.73
N ILE A 70 -1.96 7.29 -22.10
CA ILE A 70 -2.07 7.03 -20.65
C ILE A 70 -0.70 7.26 -20.00
N PHE A 71 -0.65 8.14 -19.00
CA PHE A 71 0.56 8.37 -18.23
C PHE A 71 0.40 7.86 -16.81
N MET A 72 1.39 7.11 -16.30
CA MET A 72 1.36 6.52 -14.97
C MET A 72 2.68 6.84 -14.27
N TRP A 73 2.64 7.24 -13.00
CA TRP A 73 3.87 7.43 -12.23
C TRP A 73 3.68 6.93 -10.80
N SER A 74 4.74 6.37 -10.24
CA SER A 74 4.76 5.87 -8.87
C SER A 74 6.00 6.33 -8.12
N GLN A 75 5.93 6.18 -6.79
CA GLN A 75 7.05 6.36 -5.86
C GLN A 75 7.72 7.74 -6.00
N MET A 76 6.89 8.77 -6.15
CA MET A 76 7.32 10.16 -5.94
C MET A 76 7.59 10.44 -4.45
N HIS A 77 6.90 9.70 -3.59
CA HIS A 77 7.33 9.45 -2.22
C HIS A 77 8.12 8.14 -2.18
N GLY A 78 9.32 8.16 -1.62
CA GLY A 78 10.23 7.03 -1.68
C GLY A 78 9.79 5.80 -0.89
N ASP A 79 9.02 5.98 0.18
CA ASP A 79 8.48 4.95 1.06
C ASP A 79 7.14 4.36 0.56
N GLU A 80 6.75 4.65 -0.69
CA GLU A 80 5.49 4.21 -1.31
C GLU A 80 5.73 3.33 -2.55
N PRO A 81 6.28 2.11 -2.39
CA PRO A 81 6.82 1.31 -3.50
C PRO A 81 5.83 0.35 -4.18
N THR A 82 4.62 0.13 -3.62
CA THR A 82 3.78 -1.00 -4.06
C THR A 82 3.39 -0.91 -5.53
N ALA A 83 3.07 0.29 -6.00
CA ALA A 83 2.71 0.52 -7.39
C ALA A 83 3.89 0.37 -8.38
N THR A 84 5.14 0.58 -7.92
CA THR A 84 6.34 0.38 -8.73
C THR A 84 6.41 -1.07 -9.23
N SER A 85 6.23 -2.03 -8.32
CA SER A 85 6.21 -3.45 -8.67
C SER A 85 5.01 -3.79 -9.56
N ALA A 86 3.83 -3.22 -9.28
CA ALA A 86 2.63 -3.50 -10.07
C ALA A 86 2.74 -2.99 -11.52
N LEU A 87 3.37 -1.83 -11.74
CA LEU A 87 3.67 -1.32 -13.08
C LEU A 87 4.62 -2.25 -13.84
N VAL A 88 5.68 -2.73 -13.19
CA VAL A 88 6.63 -3.68 -13.77
C VAL A 88 5.91 -4.96 -14.20
N ASP A 89 5.09 -5.53 -13.32
CA ASP A 89 4.36 -6.77 -13.59
C ASP A 89 3.33 -6.60 -14.72
N MET A 90 2.57 -5.50 -14.71
CA MET A 90 1.61 -5.17 -15.76
C MET A 90 2.27 -5.05 -17.13
N LEU A 91 3.36 -4.29 -17.23
CA LEU A 91 4.06 -4.06 -18.50
C LEU A 91 4.74 -5.34 -19.01
N SER A 92 5.33 -6.13 -18.11
CA SER A 92 5.85 -7.47 -18.44
C SER A 92 4.76 -8.37 -18.99
N TYR A 93 3.61 -8.44 -18.32
CA TYR A 93 2.48 -9.27 -18.74
C TYR A 93 1.99 -8.86 -20.13
N PHE A 94 1.72 -7.56 -20.34
CA PHE A 94 1.28 -7.06 -21.64
C PHE A 94 2.29 -7.36 -22.76
N GLN A 95 3.59 -7.25 -22.50
CA GLN A 95 4.61 -7.54 -23.50
C GLN A 95 4.71 -9.04 -23.83
N LYS A 96 4.61 -9.94 -22.83
CA LYS A 96 4.64 -11.39 -23.05
C LYS A 96 3.41 -11.89 -23.83
N HIS A 97 2.26 -11.26 -23.61
CA HIS A 97 0.97 -11.69 -24.13
C HIS A 97 0.43 -10.84 -25.29
N ARG A 98 1.30 -10.13 -26.03
CA ARG A 98 0.91 -9.27 -27.16
C ARG A 98 0.10 -9.95 -28.26
N GLN A 99 0.16 -11.27 -28.34
CA GLN A 99 -0.60 -12.05 -29.32
C GLN A 99 -2.02 -12.40 -28.85
N GLU A 100 -2.33 -12.21 -27.57
CA GLU A 100 -3.69 -12.39 -27.07
C GLU A 100 -4.57 -11.22 -27.55
N ASP A 101 -5.77 -11.53 -28.06
CA ASP A 101 -6.64 -10.55 -28.72
C ASP A 101 -6.95 -9.33 -27.85
N TRP A 102 -7.16 -9.52 -26.55
CA TRP A 102 -7.47 -8.43 -25.64
C TRP A 102 -6.24 -7.54 -25.34
N VAL A 103 -5.05 -8.10 -25.25
CA VAL A 103 -3.79 -7.34 -25.07
C VAL A 103 -3.44 -6.61 -26.37
N LYS A 104 -3.60 -7.26 -27.53
CA LYS A 104 -3.44 -6.63 -28.83
C LYS A 104 -4.37 -5.43 -28.99
N LYS A 105 -5.63 -5.57 -28.54
CA LYS A 105 -6.60 -4.47 -28.55
C LYS A 105 -6.15 -3.32 -27.65
N ILE A 106 -5.58 -3.59 -26.48
CA ILE A 106 -4.95 -2.56 -25.63
C ILE A 106 -3.81 -1.88 -26.40
N GLU A 107 -2.86 -2.67 -26.95
CA GLU A 107 -1.70 -2.17 -27.68
C GLU A 107 -2.10 -1.22 -28.84
N GLU A 108 -3.15 -1.56 -29.58
CA GLU A 108 -3.63 -0.79 -30.73
C GLU A 108 -4.46 0.43 -30.35
N THR A 109 -5.04 0.45 -29.14
CA THR A 109 -5.95 1.52 -28.71
C THR A 109 -5.25 2.57 -27.86
N VAL A 110 -4.30 2.16 -27.00
CA VAL A 110 -3.58 3.04 -26.10
C VAL A 110 -2.07 3.03 -26.35
N THR A 111 -1.43 4.13 -25.97
CA THR A 111 0.00 4.18 -25.68
C THR A 111 0.16 4.52 -24.20
N ILE A 112 0.86 3.67 -23.46
CA ILE A 112 1.15 3.83 -22.04
C ILE A 112 2.60 4.29 -21.90
N ARG A 113 2.82 5.32 -21.07
CA ARG A 113 4.14 5.71 -20.57
C ARG A 113 4.12 5.69 -19.04
N ALA A 114 4.96 4.87 -18.44
CA ALA A 114 5.04 4.70 -17.00
C ALA A 114 6.40 5.16 -16.46
N VAL A 115 6.42 5.87 -15.33
CA VAL A 115 7.62 6.19 -14.55
C VAL A 115 7.56 5.40 -13.23
N PRO A 116 8.22 4.22 -13.15
CA PRO A 116 8.06 3.34 -12.00
C PRO A 116 8.64 3.90 -10.69
N MET A 117 9.69 4.73 -10.75
CA MET A 117 10.29 5.30 -9.53
C MET A 117 10.76 6.71 -9.82
N LEU A 118 9.94 7.69 -9.44
CA LEU A 118 10.25 9.10 -9.68
C LEU A 118 11.27 9.66 -8.68
N ASN A 119 11.23 9.22 -7.42
CA ASN A 119 12.11 9.67 -6.34
C ASN A 119 13.02 8.53 -5.87
N PRO A 120 14.04 8.14 -6.66
CA PRO A 120 14.94 7.04 -6.30
C PRO A 120 15.78 7.36 -5.07
N ASP A 121 16.06 8.63 -4.77
CA ASP A 121 16.80 9.02 -3.57
C ASP A 121 16.01 8.78 -2.29
N GLY A 122 14.73 9.17 -2.27
CA GLY A 122 13.82 8.83 -1.18
C GLY A 122 13.61 7.32 -1.08
N ALA A 123 13.54 6.62 -2.20
CA ALA A 123 13.35 5.17 -2.24
C ALA A 123 14.52 4.43 -1.58
N GLU A 124 15.76 4.86 -1.81
CA GLU A 124 16.96 4.29 -1.20
C GLU A 124 16.98 4.46 0.32
N ALA A 125 16.58 5.63 0.80
CA ALA A 125 16.46 5.92 2.23
C ALA A 125 15.15 5.39 2.87
N TYR A 126 14.24 4.80 2.07
CA TYR A 126 12.88 4.40 2.47
C TYR A 126 12.16 5.51 3.24
N GLN A 127 12.07 6.68 2.61
CA GLN A 127 11.43 7.85 3.19
C GLN A 127 10.57 8.58 2.17
N ARG A 128 9.56 9.30 2.67
CA ARG A 128 8.66 10.11 1.85
C ARG A 128 9.35 11.15 0.98
N ARG A 129 10.31 11.88 1.53
CA ARG A 129 10.92 13.06 0.89
C ARG A 129 12.12 12.68 0.02
N ASN A 130 12.45 13.52 -0.97
CA ASN A 130 13.68 13.34 -1.75
C ASN A 130 14.94 13.61 -0.90
N LEU A 131 16.13 13.51 -1.50
CA LEU A 131 17.41 13.71 -0.79
C LEU A 131 17.50 15.06 -0.07
N GLN A 132 16.91 16.10 -0.64
CA GLN A 132 16.94 17.47 -0.12
C GLN A 132 15.95 17.67 1.04
N GLY A 133 15.15 16.67 1.38
CA GLY A 133 14.09 16.79 2.39
C GLY A 133 12.84 17.49 1.86
N ILE A 134 12.65 17.57 0.55
CA ILE A 134 11.46 18.16 -0.07
C ILE A 134 10.44 17.05 -0.38
N ASP A 135 9.16 17.30 -0.07
CA ASP A 135 8.07 16.47 -0.55
C ASP A 135 7.82 16.82 -2.02
N VAL A 136 8.19 15.92 -2.94
CA VAL A 136 8.04 16.13 -4.39
C VAL A 136 6.56 16.37 -4.75
N ASN A 137 5.61 15.76 -4.03
CA ASN A 137 4.17 15.99 -4.23
C ASN A 137 3.67 17.27 -3.53
N ARG A 138 4.55 18.16 -3.11
CA ARG A 138 4.25 19.54 -2.69
C ARG A 138 5.07 20.55 -3.49
N ASP A 139 5.73 20.11 -4.56
CA ASP A 139 6.64 20.93 -5.38
C ASP A 139 6.11 21.14 -6.81
N ALA A 140 4.82 20.89 -7.08
CA ALA A 140 4.24 21.01 -8.42
C ALA A 140 4.11 22.48 -8.87
N ALA A 141 3.92 23.41 -7.93
CA ALA A 141 3.80 24.84 -8.21
C ALA A 141 5.16 25.49 -8.45
N ASP A 142 6.18 25.12 -7.66
CA ASP A 142 7.49 25.78 -7.66
C ASP A 142 8.55 25.05 -8.51
N LEU A 143 8.42 23.74 -8.70
CA LEU A 143 9.33 22.90 -9.49
C LEU A 143 10.81 23.04 -9.06
N ARG A 144 11.07 23.07 -7.76
CA ARG A 144 12.40 23.26 -7.17
C ARG A 144 13.30 22.03 -7.31
N THR A 145 12.72 20.85 -7.28
CA THR A 145 13.45 19.58 -7.33
C THR A 145 13.65 19.11 -8.78
N PRO A 146 14.75 18.39 -9.09
CA PRO A 146 14.93 17.81 -10.42
C PRO A 146 13.81 16.82 -10.76
N GLU A 147 13.29 16.08 -9.78
CA GLU A 147 12.18 15.15 -9.94
C GLU A 147 10.89 15.87 -10.34
N ALA A 148 10.56 17.00 -9.69
CA ALA A 148 9.38 17.79 -10.03
C ALA A 148 9.46 18.39 -11.44
N ARG A 149 10.60 18.98 -11.80
CA ARG A 149 10.83 19.51 -13.17
C ARG A 149 10.73 18.43 -14.22
N LEU A 150 11.29 17.25 -13.96
CA LEU A 150 11.21 16.10 -14.84
C LEU A 150 9.75 15.68 -15.06
N LEU A 151 8.97 15.49 -13.99
CA LEU A 151 7.59 15.04 -14.10
C LEU A 151 6.71 16.04 -14.87
N LYS A 152 6.85 17.35 -14.59
CA LYS A 152 6.23 18.45 -15.34
C LYS A 152 6.58 18.36 -16.83
N LYS A 153 7.87 18.23 -17.16
CA LYS A 153 8.34 18.16 -18.54
C LYS A 153 7.76 16.95 -19.28
N LEU A 154 7.78 15.76 -18.67
CA LEU A 154 7.24 14.54 -19.28
C LEU A 154 5.75 14.67 -19.61
N ARG A 155 5.00 15.36 -18.75
CA ARG A 155 3.59 15.68 -18.98
C ARG A 155 3.41 16.66 -20.14
N ASP A 156 4.12 17.77 -20.12
CA ASP A 156 3.95 18.86 -21.09
C ASP A 156 4.38 18.44 -22.51
N ASP A 157 5.46 17.66 -22.62
CA ASP A 157 5.97 17.19 -23.90
C ASP A 157 5.01 16.20 -24.60
N TRP A 158 4.14 15.52 -23.84
CA TRP A 158 3.34 14.42 -24.35
C TRP A 158 1.83 14.65 -24.30
N SER A 159 1.35 15.53 -23.41
CA SER A 159 -0.06 15.86 -23.19
C SER A 159 -0.95 14.61 -23.09
N PRO A 160 -0.76 13.78 -22.05
CA PRO A 160 -1.56 12.57 -21.85
C PRO A 160 -3.03 12.89 -21.61
N ALA A 161 -3.91 12.02 -22.10
CA ALA A 161 -5.37 12.17 -21.96
C ALA A 161 -5.88 11.75 -20.57
N ILE A 162 -5.12 10.92 -19.86
CA ILE A 162 -5.37 10.45 -18.50
C ILE A 162 -4.06 10.22 -17.77
N GLY A 163 -4.02 10.61 -16.50
CA GLY A 163 -2.92 10.36 -15.58
C GLY A 163 -3.31 9.38 -14.47
N PHE A 164 -2.37 8.54 -14.03
CA PHE A 164 -2.48 7.73 -12.83
C PHE A 164 -1.38 8.12 -11.84
N ASN A 165 -1.79 8.68 -10.70
CA ASN A 165 -0.91 9.02 -9.59
C ASN A 165 -0.92 7.89 -8.56
N LEU A 166 0.21 7.21 -8.40
CA LEU A 166 0.23 5.93 -7.69
C LEU A 166 1.05 6.04 -6.39
N HIS A 167 0.37 5.81 -5.27
CA HIS A 167 0.84 6.07 -3.92
C HIS A 167 0.60 4.90 -2.96
N ASN A 168 1.11 5.06 -1.74
CA ASN A 168 0.75 4.24 -0.59
C ASN A 168 0.24 5.12 0.56
N GLN A 169 -0.76 4.63 1.27
CA GLN A 169 -1.26 5.22 2.51
C GLN A 169 -0.79 4.45 3.75
N GLN A 170 -1.11 4.97 4.93
CA GLN A 170 -0.77 4.33 6.19
C GLN A 170 -1.48 2.98 6.34
N ALA A 171 -0.78 1.98 6.90
CA ALA A 171 -1.34 0.63 7.06
C ALA A 171 -2.58 0.58 7.96
N LEU A 172 -2.71 1.52 8.91
CA LEU A 172 -3.85 1.63 9.83
C LEU A 172 -4.97 2.55 9.32
N THR A 173 -4.93 2.95 8.04
CA THR A 173 -6.04 3.66 7.39
C THR A 173 -7.25 2.73 7.29
N THR A 174 -8.45 3.24 7.59
CA THR A 174 -9.70 2.46 7.57
C THR A 174 -10.63 2.88 6.44
N VAL A 175 -11.52 1.98 6.04
CA VAL A 175 -12.67 2.32 5.21
C VAL A 175 -13.75 2.94 6.09
N GLY A 176 -13.95 4.25 5.99
CA GLY A 176 -14.88 4.98 6.86
C GLY A 176 -14.57 4.80 8.34
N ARG A 177 -15.62 4.89 9.17
CA ARG A 177 -15.58 4.62 10.61
C ARG A 177 -15.83 3.14 10.90
N THR A 178 -15.08 2.26 10.25
CA THR A 178 -15.16 0.81 10.44
C THR A 178 -13.81 0.26 10.92
N PRO A 179 -13.75 -0.95 11.51
CA PRO A 179 -12.49 -1.59 11.83
C PRO A 179 -11.77 -2.21 10.63
N LYS A 180 -12.27 -2.02 9.40
CA LYS A 180 -11.66 -2.59 8.19
C LYS A 180 -10.58 -1.66 7.66
N GLN A 181 -9.39 -2.20 7.45
CA GLN A 181 -8.32 -1.48 6.76
C GLN A 181 -8.73 -1.12 5.32
N ALA A 182 -8.32 0.05 4.85
CA ALA A 182 -8.42 0.40 3.44
C ALA A 182 -7.20 -0.16 2.70
N ALA A 183 -7.39 -1.26 1.96
CA ALA A 183 -6.35 -1.90 1.18
C ALA A 183 -6.01 -1.10 -0.08
N ILE A 184 -7.04 -0.56 -0.75
CA ILE A 184 -6.91 0.38 -1.86
C ILE A 184 -7.87 1.54 -1.61
N SER A 185 -7.41 2.78 -1.78
CA SER A 185 -8.30 3.95 -1.83
C SER A 185 -8.16 4.67 -3.16
N LEU A 186 -9.27 5.19 -3.69
CA LEU A 186 -9.34 5.84 -4.98
C LEU A 186 -9.68 7.32 -4.83
N LEU A 187 -9.11 8.15 -5.69
CA LEU A 187 -9.50 9.55 -5.86
C LEU A 187 -9.50 9.92 -7.34
N VAL A 188 -10.61 10.51 -7.79
CA VAL A 188 -10.63 11.29 -9.04
C VAL A 188 -10.24 12.71 -8.70
N VAL A 189 -9.13 13.19 -9.25
CA VAL A 189 -8.58 14.49 -8.89
C VAL A 189 -9.26 15.59 -9.72
N PHE A 190 -9.89 16.54 -9.04
CA PHE A 190 -10.66 17.60 -9.71
C PHE A 190 -9.77 18.64 -10.40
N GLY A 191 -8.66 19.03 -9.79
CA GLY A 191 -7.76 20.03 -10.37
C GLY A 191 -8.12 21.49 -10.04
N ASP A 192 -9.13 21.73 -9.21
CA ASP A 192 -9.47 23.03 -8.66
C ASP A 192 -10.23 22.91 -7.32
N GLU A 193 -10.30 24.02 -6.58
CA GLU A 193 -11.01 24.12 -5.29
C GLU A 193 -12.53 23.95 -5.43
N ALA A 194 -13.10 24.35 -6.57
CA ALA A 194 -14.53 24.24 -6.84
C ALA A 194 -15.00 22.81 -7.13
N LYS A 195 -14.05 21.87 -7.27
CA LYS A 195 -14.28 20.47 -7.63
C LYS A 195 -15.00 20.31 -8.96
N THR A 196 -14.59 21.10 -9.97
CA THR A 196 -15.23 21.11 -11.29
C THR A 196 -15.17 19.72 -11.95
N VAL A 197 -16.32 19.25 -12.44
CA VAL A 197 -16.41 18.00 -13.20
C VAL A 197 -16.57 18.31 -14.69
N ASN A 198 -15.47 18.23 -15.44
CA ASN A 198 -15.52 18.22 -16.91
C ASN A 198 -15.60 16.77 -17.45
N GLU A 199 -15.60 16.61 -18.78
CA GLU A 199 -15.69 15.29 -19.43
C GLU A 199 -14.60 14.31 -18.96
N GLY A 200 -13.40 14.81 -18.69
CA GLY A 200 -12.26 14.04 -18.19
C GLY A 200 -12.47 13.53 -16.76
N GLN A 201 -12.91 14.38 -15.84
CA GLN A 201 -13.28 13.98 -14.47
C GLN A 201 -14.48 13.03 -14.48
N ALA A 202 -15.50 13.28 -15.30
CA ALA A 202 -16.66 12.41 -15.42
C ALA A 202 -16.27 11.01 -15.94
N ARG A 203 -15.39 10.93 -16.95
CA ARG A 203 -14.78 9.68 -17.40
C ARG A 203 -14.00 9.00 -16.27
N ASN A 204 -13.16 9.75 -15.56
CA ASN A 204 -12.34 9.19 -14.49
C ASN A 204 -13.19 8.66 -13.32
N GLN A 205 -14.34 9.26 -13.01
CA GLN A 205 -15.31 8.72 -12.03
C GLN A 205 -15.88 7.37 -12.46
N ARG A 206 -16.18 7.20 -13.75
CA ARG A 206 -16.65 5.91 -14.28
C ARG A 206 -15.53 4.87 -14.33
N VAL A 207 -14.32 5.25 -14.71
CA VAL A 207 -13.15 4.35 -14.65
C VAL A 207 -12.83 3.94 -13.20
N ALA A 208 -12.89 4.87 -12.24
CA ALA A 208 -12.74 4.58 -10.82
C ALA A 208 -13.86 3.67 -10.30
N ALA A 209 -15.09 3.86 -10.76
CA ALA A 209 -16.20 2.96 -10.45
C ALA A 209 -15.96 1.54 -10.98
N ALA A 210 -15.45 1.39 -12.20
CA ALA A 210 -15.08 0.07 -12.74
C ALA A 210 -13.99 -0.61 -11.89
N MET A 211 -12.95 0.14 -11.49
CA MET A 211 -11.92 -0.36 -10.56
C MET A 211 -12.51 -0.78 -9.22
N ALA A 212 -13.36 0.06 -8.62
CA ALA A 212 -14.00 -0.23 -7.34
C ALA A 212 -14.87 -1.50 -7.43
N THR A 213 -15.71 -1.62 -8.47
CA THR A 213 -16.53 -2.81 -8.72
C THR A 213 -15.69 -4.07 -8.90
N ALA A 214 -14.56 -3.98 -9.61
CA ALA A 214 -13.66 -5.11 -9.80
C ALA A 214 -13.00 -5.55 -8.48
N LEU A 215 -12.41 -4.60 -7.75
CA LEU A 215 -11.69 -4.90 -6.52
C LEU A 215 -12.63 -5.35 -5.39
N GLN A 216 -13.87 -4.87 -5.36
CA GLN A 216 -14.87 -5.29 -4.37
C GLN A 216 -15.15 -6.80 -4.44
N GLN A 217 -14.94 -7.46 -5.58
CA GLN A 217 -15.06 -8.91 -5.73
C GLN A 217 -13.90 -9.68 -5.07
N LEU A 218 -12.74 -9.04 -4.89
CA LEU A 218 -11.52 -9.67 -4.37
C LEU A 218 -11.23 -9.28 -2.92
N ILE A 219 -11.57 -8.05 -2.53
CA ILE A 219 -11.31 -7.45 -1.22
C ILE A 219 -12.55 -6.68 -0.70
N PRO A 220 -13.69 -7.36 -0.50
CA PRO A 220 -14.96 -6.71 -0.18
C PRO A 220 -14.92 -5.89 1.11
N GLY A 221 -15.18 -4.59 0.99
CA GLY A 221 -15.24 -3.64 2.10
C GLY A 221 -13.88 -3.10 2.54
N HIS A 222 -12.86 -3.30 1.72
CA HIS A 222 -11.51 -2.76 1.92
C HIS A 222 -11.13 -1.69 0.88
N ILE A 223 -12.14 -1.14 0.18
CA ILE A 223 -11.98 -0.04 -0.77
C ILE A 223 -12.48 1.26 -0.14
N GLY A 224 -11.64 2.28 -0.11
CA GLY A 224 -11.99 3.61 0.41
C GLY A 224 -11.98 4.70 -0.67
N ARG A 225 -12.57 5.84 -0.35
CA ARG A 225 -12.40 7.08 -1.11
C ARG A 225 -11.33 7.93 -0.42
N TYR A 226 -10.27 8.26 -1.14
CA TYR A 226 -9.25 9.16 -0.60
C TYR A 226 -9.78 10.60 -0.56
N ASP A 227 -9.19 11.42 0.31
CA ASP A 227 -9.63 12.79 0.50
C ASP A 227 -9.47 13.61 -0.80
N ASP A 228 -10.47 14.44 -1.08
CA ASP A 228 -10.58 15.24 -2.29
C ASP A 228 -10.39 16.74 -2.02
N GLU A 229 -9.75 17.08 -0.90
CA GLU A 229 -9.31 18.44 -0.59
C GLU A 229 -8.32 18.93 -1.65
N TRP A 230 -8.54 20.15 -2.14
CA TRP A 230 -7.70 20.79 -3.13
C TRP A 230 -6.31 21.10 -2.56
N ALA A 231 -5.27 20.55 -3.18
CA ALA A 231 -3.88 20.79 -2.83
C ALA A 231 -3.14 21.50 -3.99
N PRO A 232 -3.08 22.85 -4.02
CA PRO A 232 -2.51 23.62 -5.14
C PRO A 232 -1.02 23.35 -5.38
N THR A 233 -0.33 22.73 -4.44
CA THR A 233 1.08 22.34 -4.54
C THR A 233 1.28 20.89 -4.99
N ALA A 234 0.22 20.09 -5.07
CA ALA A 234 0.30 18.66 -5.38
C ALA A 234 0.26 18.37 -6.88
N PHE A 235 0.95 17.32 -7.30
CA PHE A 235 1.07 16.98 -8.71
C PHE A 235 -0.22 16.42 -9.29
N GLY A 236 -1.01 15.64 -8.55
CA GLY A 236 -2.29 15.15 -9.05
C GLY A 236 -3.22 16.31 -9.45
N ASP A 237 -3.34 17.28 -8.56
CA ASP A 237 -4.16 18.48 -8.74
C ASP A 237 -3.66 19.34 -9.89
N ASN A 238 -2.36 19.61 -9.92
CA ASN A 238 -1.75 20.38 -10.99
C ASN A 238 -1.81 19.66 -12.36
N PHE A 239 -1.67 18.33 -12.42
CA PHE A 239 -1.86 17.58 -13.67
C PHE A 239 -3.27 17.76 -14.22
N SER A 240 -4.30 17.64 -13.37
CA SER A 240 -5.68 17.88 -13.75
C SER A 240 -5.88 19.34 -14.21
N ALA A 241 -5.34 20.31 -13.46
CA ALA A 241 -5.39 21.74 -13.82
C ALA A 241 -4.67 22.06 -15.15
N TRP A 242 -3.55 21.38 -15.42
CA TRP A 242 -2.79 21.54 -16.67
C TRP A 242 -3.47 20.87 -17.87
N GLY A 243 -4.56 20.11 -17.67
CA GLY A 243 -5.37 19.49 -18.72
C GLY A 243 -5.20 17.98 -18.86
N THR A 244 -4.61 17.30 -17.88
CA THR A 244 -4.53 15.83 -17.80
C THR A 244 -5.32 15.34 -16.59
N PRO A 245 -6.59 14.93 -16.75
CA PRO A 245 -7.40 14.40 -15.65
C PRO A 245 -6.75 13.19 -14.98
N VAL A 246 -6.56 13.24 -13.66
CA VAL A 246 -5.86 12.20 -12.89
C VAL A 246 -6.82 11.30 -12.12
N ILE A 247 -6.47 10.01 -12.03
CA ILE A 247 -6.94 9.10 -10.99
C ILE A 247 -5.77 8.81 -10.06
N LEU A 248 -5.97 9.04 -8.76
CA LEU A 248 -5.01 8.71 -7.72
C LEU A 248 -5.43 7.37 -7.07
N ILE A 249 -4.43 6.52 -6.82
CA ILE A 249 -4.60 5.23 -6.15
C ILE A 249 -3.66 5.20 -4.95
N GLU A 250 -4.22 5.00 -3.76
CA GLU A 250 -3.49 4.79 -2.52
C GLU A 250 -3.50 3.33 -2.11
N THR A 251 -2.33 2.72 -1.99
CA THR A 251 -2.20 1.35 -1.47
C THR A 251 -1.96 1.35 0.03
N GLY A 252 -2.92 0.84 0.80
CA GLY A 252 -2.81 0.70 2.26
C GLY A 252 -2.29 -0.67 2.67
N ALA A 253 -3.07 -1.38 3.47
CA ALA A 253 -2.74 -2.72 3.95
C ALA A 253 -3.99 -3.59 4.11
N LEU A 254 -3.80 -4.90 4.20
CA LEU A 254 -4.85 -5.85 4.52
C LEU A 254 -4.33 -6.92 5.48
N HIS A 255 -4.91 -7.01 6.66
CA HIS A 255 -4.48 -7.95 7.70
C HIS A 255 -4.51 -9.39 7.19
N GLY A 256 -3.49 -10.16 7.55
CA GLY A 256 -3.28 -11.53 7.06
C GLY A 256 -2.81 -11.63 5.61
N ARG A 257 -2.45 -10.52 4.96
CA ARG A 257 -1.87 -10.49 3.60
C ARG A 257 -0.57 -9.70 3.59
N ASP A 258 0.34 -10.09 2.70
CA ASP A 258 1.61 -9.42 2.50
C ASP A 258 1.52 -8.30 1.46
N GLU A 259 2.64 -7.62 1.22
CA GLU A 259 2.71 -6.54 0.23
C GLU A 259 2.53 -7.04 -1.21
N MET A 260 2.88 -8.30 -1.51
CA MET A 260 2.72 -8.88 -2.86
C MET A 260 1.25 -9.05 -3.20
N PHE A 261 0.42 -9.43 -2.22
CA PHE A 261 -1.03 -9.41 -2.39
C PHE A 261 -1.55 -8.02 -2.79
N LEU A 262 -0.97 -6.94 -2.27
CA LEU A 262 -1.35 -5.57 -2.63
C LEU A 262 -0.82 -5.16 -4.01
N VAL A 263 0.35 -5.66 -4.43
CA VAL A 263 0.83 -5.55 -5.82
C VAL A 263 -0.18 -6.16 -6.78
N LYS A 264 -0.69 -7.36 -6.47
CA LYS A 264 -1.75 -8.01 -7.24
C LYS A 264 -3.03 -7.18 -7.34
N MET A 265 -3.47 -6.56 -6.23
CA MET A 265 -4.65 -5.69 -6.27
C MET A 265 -4.43 -4.45 -7.15
N ASN A 266 -3.24 -3.86 -7.11
CA ASN A 266 -2.88 -2.79 -8.04
C ASN A 266 -2.86 -3.27 -9.50
N PHE A 267 -2.29 -4.43 -9.79
CA PHE A 267 -2.33 -5.03 -11.13
C PHE A 267 -3.78 -5.17 -11.64
N VAL A 268 -4.67 -5.75 -10.81
CA VAL A 268 -6.09 -5.88 -11.17
C VAL A 268 -6.73 -4.52 -11.41
N ALA A 269 -6.47 -3.53 -10.55
CA ALA A 269 -7.01 -2.18 -10.70
C ALA A 269 -6.53 -1.50 -12.01
N PHE A 270 -5.23 -1.54 -12.29
CA PHE A 270 -4.63 -0.90 -13.46
C PHE A 270 -5.16 -1.52 -14.75
N VAL A 271 -5.17 -2.86 -14.83
CA VAL A 271 -5.65 -3.57 -16.02
C VAL A 271 -7.14 -3.37 -16.21
N THR A 272 -7.94 -3.36 -15.13
CA THR A 272 -9.39 -3.04 -15.20
C THR A 272 -9.62 -1.63 -15.73
N ALA A 273 -8.86 -0.64 -15.24
CA ALA A 273 -8.98 0.74 -15.71
C ALA A 273 -8.71 0.83 -17.21
N ILE A 274 -7.61 0.24 -17.67
CA ILE A 274 -7.22 0.22 -19.08
C ILE A 274 -8.26 -0.53 -19.93
N GLN A 275 -8.71 -1.71 -19.49
CA GLN A 275 -9.74 -2.48 -20.21
C GLN A 275 -11.05 -1.72 -20.33
N SER A 276 -11.51 -1.03 -19.27
CA SER A 276 -12.76 -0.27 -19.32
C SER A 276 -12.71 0.90 -20.30
N ILE A 277 -11.54 1.53 -20.44
CA ILE A 277 -11.29 2.58 -21.43
C ILE A 277 -11.23 1.99 -22.85
N VAL A 278 -10.45 0.92 -23.03
CA VAL A 278 -10.17 0.30 -24.35
C VAL A 278 -11.42 -0.34 -24.95
N THR A 279 -12.24 -0.97 -24.13
CA THR A 279 -13.52 -1.56 -24.56
C THR A 279 -14.65 -0.54 -24.63
N GLY A 280 -14.46 0.64 -24.03
CA GLY A 280 -15.48 1.67 -23.90
C GLY A 280 -16.57 1.34 -22.87
N SER A 281 -16.41 0.28 -22.07
CA SER A 281 -17.39 -0.11 -21.06
C SER A 281 -17.52 0.92 -19.93
N GLU A 282 -16.50 1.77 -19.72
CA GLU A 282 -16.61 2.90 -18.78
C GLU A 282 -17.78 3.83 -19.12
N LYS A 283 -18.17 3.96 -20.41
CA LYS A 283 -19.25 4.87 -20.82
C LYS A 283 -20.62 4.51 -20.24
N THR A 284 -20.82 3.24 -19.88
CA THR A 284 -22.05 2.72 -19.26
C THR A 284 -21.87 2.37 -17.79
N GLN A 285 -20.68 2.56 -17.24
CA GLN A 285 -20.41 2.29 -15.83
C GLN A 285 -21.07 3.37 -14.97
N ASP A 286 -21.84 2.96 -13.97
CA ASP A 286 -22.44 3.88 -13.01
C ASP A 286 -21.34 4.46 -12.09
N PRO A 287 -21.08 5.79 -12.11
CA PRO A 287 -20.08 6.42 -11.26
C PRO A 287 -20.41 6.30 -9.76
N ALA A 288 -21.66 5.99 -9.39
CA ALA A 288 -22.07 5.80 -8.00
C ALA A 288 -21.25 4.72 -7.28
N ALA A 289 -20.76 3.69 -7.96
CA ALA A 289 -19.92 2.65 -7.36
C ALA A 289 -18.57 3.19 -6.84
N TYR A 290 -18.11 4.34 -7.34
CA TYR A 290 -16.96 5.08 -6.79
C TYR A 290 -17.40 6.20 -5.84
N ILE A 291 -18.38 7.02 -6.24
CA ILE A 291 -18.80 8.21 -5.47
C ILE A 291 -19.32 7.84 -4.08
N SER A 292 -19.98 6.69 -3.96
CA SER A 292 -20.54 6.20 -2.69
C SER A 292 -19.52 5.47 -1.80
N LEU A 293 -18.27 5.31 -2.24
CA LEU A 293 -17.23 4.71 -1.40
C LEU A 293 -17.06 5.51 -0.10
N PRO A 294 -16.97 4.85 1.06
CA PRO A 294 -16.71 5.55 2.31
C PRO A 294 -15.37 6.27 2.25
N SER A 295 -15.37 7.55 2.65
CA SER A 295 -14.11 8.29 2.83
C SER A 295 -13.20 7.56 3.81
N ASN A 296 -11.89 7.63 3.58
CA ASN A 296 -10.90 7.06 4.48
C ASN A 296 -11.08 7.56 5.92
N GLY A 297 -10.82 6.69 6.89
CA GLY A 297 -10.77 7.00 8.31
C GLY A 297 -9.40 6.70 8.92
N SER A 298 -9.20 7.16 10.15
CA SER A 298 -7.99 6.94 10.93
C SER A 298 -8.30 6.84 12.42
N GLY A 299 -7.41 6.21 13.19
CA GLY A 299 -7.49 6.17 14.65
C GLY A 299 -8.50 5.18 15.23
N GLY A 300 -9.21 4.43 14.38
CA GLY A 300 -10.14 3.37 14.80
C GLY A 300 -9.48 2.00 15.02
N ILE A 301 -8.26 1.81 14.52
CA ILE A 301 -7.53 0.53 14.58
C ILE A 301 -6.08 0.69 15.04
N VAL A 302 -5.53 -0.37 15.64
CA VAL A 302 -4.11 -0.53 16.03
C VAL A 302 -3.60 -1.92 15.65
N ASN A 303 -2.29 -2.13 15.63
CA ASN A 303 -1.71 -3.43 15.26
C ASN A 303 -2.06 -4.50 16.31
N TYR A 304 -1.82 -4.21 17.59
CA TYR A 304 -2.08 -5.15 18.68
C TYR A 304 -2.89 -4.47 19.78
N LEU A 305 -3.88 -5.20 20.31
CA LEU A 305 -4.69 -4.72 21.41
C LEU A 305 -4.83 -5.81 22.49
N PHE A 306 -4.25 -5.56 23.65
CA PHE A 306 -4.33 -6.45 24.81
C PHE A 306 -5.45 -5.95 25.71
N ARG A 307 -6.54 -6.72 25.79
CA ARG A 307 -7.74 -6.39 26.56
C ARG A 307 -7.60 -6.78 28.02
N ARG A 308 -8.08 -5.94 28.93
CA ARG A 308 -8.20 -6.26 30.37
C ARG A 308 -6.90 -6.73 31.03
N ALA A 309 -5.75 -6.24 30.58
CA ALA A 309 -4.46 -6.59 31.14
C ALA A 309 -4.35 -6.15 32.61
N ASN A 310 -3.77 -6.99 33.47
CA ASN A 310 -3.38 -6.58 34.83
C ASN A 310 -2.00 -5.92 34.77
N ILE A 311 -1.98 -4.61 34.54
CA ILE A 311 -0.77 -3.81 34.40
C ILE A 311 -0.15 -3.63 35.78
N ILE A 312 1.11 -4.08 35.94
CA ILE A 312 1.84 -3.97 37.20
C ILE A 312 2.94 -2.91 37.07
N ASP A 313 2.90 -1.89 37.93
CA ASP A 313 3.92 -0.84 38.05
C ASP A 313 4.33 -0.70 39.51
N HIS A 314 5.58 -1.02 39.85
CA HIS A 314 6.11 -0.97 41.23
C HIS A 314 5.24 -1.64 42.32
N GLY A 315 4.47 -2.67 41.97
CA GLY A 315 3.59 -3.41 42.89
C GLY A 315 2.12 -3.00 42.84
N ASP A 316 1.82 -1.85 42.24
CA ASP A 316 0.44 -1.42 42.02
C ASP A 316 -0.14 -2.11 40.79
N ARG A 317 -1.35 -2.67 40.95
CA ARG A 317 -2.10 -3.31 39.86
C ARG A 317 -3.18 -2.38 39.35
N THR A 318 -3.16 -2.11 38.05
CA THR A 318 -4.25 -1.44 37.32
C THR A 318 -4.78 -2.35 36.24
N VAL A 319 -6.10 -2.51 36.13
CA VAL A 319 -6.71 -3.25 35.01
C VAL A 319 -7.03 -2.27 33.88
N GLY A 320 -6.59 -2.58 32.67
CA GLY A 320 -6.89 -1.76 31.49
C GLY A 320 -6.48 -2.42 30.19
N ASP A 321 -6.90 -1.83 29.08
CA ASP A 321 -6.45 -2.23 27.75
C ASP A 321 -5.12 -1.56 27.42
N ILE A 322 -4.29 -2.23 26.61
CA ILE A 322 -3.02 -1.72 26.10
C ILE A 322 -3.05 -1.81 24.57
N ALA A 323 -2.97 -0.66 23.90
CA ALA A 323 -2.89 -0.57 22.45
C ALA A 323 -1.46 -0.35 21.98
N VAL A 324 -1.09 -1.04 20.89
CA VAL A 324 0.25 -1.01 20.33
C VAL A 324 0.19 -0.78 18.82
N ILE A 325 0.98 0.18 18.36
CA ILE A 325 1.18 0.47 16.94
C ILE A 325 2.60 0.09 16.55
N ALA A 326 2.74 -0.52 15.38
CA ALA A 326 3.99 -0.91 14.77
C ALA A 326 4.36 0.09 13.66
N GLU A 327 5.61 0.54 13.62
CA GLU A 327 6.07 1.45 12.57
C GLU A 327 6.19 0.71 11.22
N ARG A 328 5.75 1.35 10.13
CA ARG A 328 6.03 0.85 8.77
C ARG A 328 7.52 1.02 8.46
N ARG A 329 8.16 -0.03 7.97
CA ARG A 329 9.56 -0.07 7.54
C ARG A 329 9.68 -1.00 6.33
N ARG A 330 10.88 -1.05 5.75
CA ARG A 330 11.26 -2.13 4.82
C ARG A 330 10.92 -3.50 5.43
N ALA A 331 10.40 -4.42 4.65
CA ALA A 331 10.01 -5.74 5.14
C ALA A 331 11.18 -6.53 5.75
N SER A 332 12.40 -6.27 5.28
CA SER A 332 13.64 -6.84 5.84
C SER A 332 14.06 -6.26 7.21
N PHE A 333 13.47 -5.15 7.66
CA PHE A 333 13.90 -4.44 8.88
C PHE A 333 13.08 -4.89 10.10
N VAL A 334 13.70 -4.84 11.29
CA VAL A 334 13.00 -5.11 12.55
C VAL A 334 12.02 -3.98 12.83
N VAL A 335 10.74 -4.33 13.02
CA VAL A 335 9.68 -3.38 13.30
C VAL A 335 9.72 -2.96 14.76
N SER A 336 9.85 -1.66 15.03
CA SER A 336 9.65 -1.12 16.37
C SER A 336 8.16 -0.95 16.64
N ALA A 337 7.70 -1.53 17.74
CA ALA A 337 6.34 -1.35 18.23
C ALA A 337 6.33 -0.39 19.43
N LYS A 338 5.36 0.54 19.45
CA LYS A 338 5.18 1.53 20.51
C LYS A 338 3.77 1.41 21.09
N ILE A 339 3.68 1.67 22.39
CA ILE A 339 2.41 1.82 23.08
C ILE A 339 1.75 3.09 22.56
N SER A 340 0.55 2.97 22.01
CA SER A 340 -0.21 4.11 21.50
C SER A 340 -1.20 4.64 22.54
N ALA A 341 -1.84 3.74 23.31
CA ALA A 341 -2.79 4.10 24.35
C ALA A 341 -2.87 3.04 25.45
N VAL A 342 -3.31 3.46 26.64
CA VAL A 342 -3.54 2.60 27.81
C VAL A 342 -4.81 3.09 28.52
N GLY A 343 -5.71 2.18 28.92
CA GLY A 343 -6.91 2.53 29.68
C GLY A 343 -8.17 1.84 29.15
N ALA A 344 -9.32 2.52 29.21
CA ALA A 344 -10.57 2.02 28.64
C ALA A 344 -10.61 2.32 27.13
N LEU A 345 -10.28 1.32 26.29
CA LEU A 345 -10.12 1.49 24.84
C LEU A 345 -11.24 0.79 24.05
N GLY A 346 -12.47 0.82 24.56
CA GLY A 346 -13.60 0.06 24.02
C GLY A 346 -14.01 0.42 22.59
N THR A 347 -13.64 1.61 22.10
CA THR A 347 -13.92 2.07 20.72
C THR A 347 -12.79 1.75 19.73
N LEU A 348 -11.66 1.25 20.22
CA LEU A 348 -10.50 0.91 19.40
C LEU A 348 -10.54 -0.58 19.06
N HIS A 349 -10.09 -0.93 17.86
CA HIS A 349 -9.97 -2.33 17.45
C HIS A 349 -8.51 -2.70 17.17
N GLY A 350 -8.08 -3.87 17.63
CA GLY A 350 -6.80 -4.44 17.23
C GLY A 350 -6.94 -5.21 15.92
N LEU A 351 -5.95 -5.13 15.04
CA LEU A 351 -5.82 -6.11 13.96
C LEU A 351 -5.65 -7.51 14.56
N ASP A 352 -4.79 -7.59 15.58
CA ASP A 352 -4.72 -8.73 16.50
C ASP A 352 -5.20 -8.28 17.89
N GLU A 353 -6.25 -8.93 18.40
CA GLU A 353 -6.77 -8.71 19.76
C GLU A 353 -6.49 -9.91 20.65
N TYR A 354 -6.02 -9.66 21.87
CA TYR A 354 -5.71 -10.68 22.86
C TYR A 354 -6.43 -10.39 24.18
N ASP A 355 -7.05 -11.41 24.77
CA ASP A 355 -7.54 -11.33 26.16
C ASP A 355 -6.36 -11.52 27.14
N ALA A 356 -5.99 -10.45 27.84
CA ALA A 356 -4.90 -10.45 28.81
C ALA A 356 -5.38 -10.51 30.27
N SER A 357 -6.66 -10.77 30.52
CA SER A 357 -7.24 -10.81 31.88
C SER A 357 -6.59 -11.83 32.82
N GLY A 358 -6.09 -12.94 32.28
CA GLY A 358 -5.37 -13.97 33.03
C GLY A 358 -3.88 -13.70 33.25
N PHE A 359 -3.36 -12.53 32.86
CA PHE A 359 -1.94 -12.22 32.92
C PHE A 359 -1.65 -10.96 33.73
N ASN A 360 -0.58 -11.01 34.52
CA ASN A 360 0.11 -9.83 35.04
C ASN A 360 1.09 -9.35 33.96
N VAL A 361 0.99 -8.08 33.59
CA VAL A 361 1.75 -7.48 32.48
C VAL A 361 2.73 -6.47 33.06
N TYR A 362 4.02 -6.74 32.85
CA TYR A 362 5.12 -5.88 33.27
C TYR A 362 5.77 -5.25 32.04
N GLN A 363 6.10 -3.97 32.12
CA GLN A 363 6.97 -3.35 31.12
C GLN A 363 8.42 -3.71 31.44
N ARG A 364 9.18 -4.19 30.45
CA ARG A 364 10.59 -4.57 30.62
C ARG A 364 11.48 -3.34 30.89
N PHE A 365 11.20 -2.24 30.20
CA PHE A 365 11.95 -0.99 30.31
C PHE A 365 11.01 0.19 30.55
N GLY A 366 11.08 0.81 31.72
CA GLY A 366 10.22 1.94 32.08
C GLY A 366 8.80 1.49 32.43
N LYS A 367 7.80 2.32 32.08
CA LYS A 367 6.39 2.11 32.43
C LYS A 367 5.53 1.77 31.22
N VAL A 368 4.39 1.12 31.45
CA VAL A 368 3.33 0.94 30.44
C VAL A 368 2.66 2.30 30.21
N ARG A 369 3.17 3.07 29.25
CA ARG A 369 2.72 4.42 28.93
C ARG A 369 2.83 4.65 27.41
N PRO A 370 1.96 5.49 26.82
CA PRO A 370 2.09 5.89 25.42
C PRO A 370 3.50 6.38 25.09
N VAL A 371 3.87 6.29 23.82
CA VAL A 371 5.19 6.61 23.23
C VAL A 371 6.35 5.68 23.60
N ASN A 372 6.26 4.95 24.72
CA ASN A 372 7.27 3.96 25.07
C ASN A 372 7.23 2.77 24.10
N LEU A 373 8.39 2.11 23.93
CA LEU A 373 8.45 0.85 23.20
C LEU A 373 7.58 -0.21 23.89
N ALA A 374 6.86 -0.99 23.09
CA ALA A 374 6.05 -2.10 23.57
C ALA A 374 6.96 -3.33 23.83
N ASN A 375 7.43 -3.48 25.06
CA ASN A 375 8.33 -4.56 25.49
C ASN A 375 7.79 -5.22 26.77
N PHE A 376 6.80 -6.08 26.63
CA PHE A 376 6.08 -6.63 27.78
C PHE A 376 6.59 -8.00 28.22
N ILE A 377 6.46 -8.27 29.52
CA ILE A 377 6.55 -9.60 30.11
C ILE A 377 5.15 -9.95 30.62
N PHE A 378 4.58 -11.02 30.06
CA PHE A 378 3.29 -11.56 30.48
C PHE A 378 3.51 -12.74 31.42
N ILE A 379 3.06 -12.62 32.67
CA ILE A 379 3.12 -13.69 33.67
C ILE A 379 1.70 -14.19 33.92
N ARG A 380 1.44 -15.46 33.60
CA ARG A 380 0.12 -16.06 33.80
C ARG A 380 -0.20 -16.11 35.30
N GLN A 381 -1.41 -15.72 35.65
CA GLN A 381 -1.96 -15.97 36.97
C GLN A 381 -2.21 -17.47 37.07
N ILE A 382 -1.35 -18.19 37.79
CA ILE A 382 -1.59 -19.58 38.16
C ILE A 382 -2.07 -19.53 39.60
N GLU A 383 -3.32 -19.92 39.83
CA GLU A 383 -3.76 -20.29 41.18
C GLU A 383 -2.97 -21.55 41.58
N LEU A 384 -2.01 -21.39 42.50
CA LEU A 384 -1.29 -22.45 43.22
C LEU A 384 -0.46 -23.44 42.38
N LEU A 385 0.77 -23.06 42.04
CA LEU A 385 2.01 -23.85 42.23
C LEU A 385 3.20 -23.03 41.69
N ILE A 386 4.26 -22.90 42.50
CA ILE A 386 5.46 -22.13 42.17
C ILE A 386 6.10 -22.71 40.90
N GLY A 387 5.98 -21.97 39.80
CA GLY A 387 6.59 -22.28 38.52
C GLY A 387 6.64 -21.00 37.68
N ILE A 388 7.83 -20.46 37.48
CA ILE A 388 8.05 -19.28 36.63
C ILE A 388 8.00 -19.74 35.17
N VAL A 389 7.00 -19.31 34.41
CA VAL A 389 7.02 -19.37 32.95
C VAL A 389 7.41 -18.00 32.43
N VAL A 390 8.66 -17.85 31.97
CA VAL A 390 9.12 -16.65 31.27
C VAL A 390 8.85 -16.83 29.78
N ILE A 391 7.93 -16.06 29.22
CA ILE A 391 7.75 -15.98 27.76
C ILE A 391 8.60 -14.82 27.26
N TRP A 392 9.67 -15.14 26.52
CA TRP A 392 10.53 -14.16 25.87
C TRP A 392 9.90 -13.72 24.54
N PHE A 393 9.54 -12.44 24.44
CA PHE A 393 9.27 -11.80 23.16
C PHE A 393 10.49 -10.96 22.76
N SER A 394 11.45 -11.58 22.09
CA SER A 394 12.51 -10.86 21.39
C SER A 394 12.58 -11.32 19.95
N ASN A 395 12.61 -10.35 19.05
CA ASN A 395 12.77 -10.48 17.60
C ASN A 395 11.54 -11.08 16.90
N PHE A 396 10.70 -10.20 16.38
CA PHE A 396 9.69 -10.53 15.38
C PHE A 396 10.38 -11.11 14.12
N ARG A 397 10.49 -12.44 14.07
CA ARG A 397 10.28 -13.21 12.85
C ARG A 397 9.02 -14.04 13.09
N PRO A 398 8.01 -14.03 12.22
CA PRO A 398 6.88 -14.92 12.37
C PRO A 398 7.36 -16.33 12.02
N MET A 399 7.78 -17.08 13.02
CA MET A 399 7.74 -18.54 12.96
C MET A 399 6.87 -19.01 14.11
N LEU A 400 5.96 -19.91 13.74
CA LEU A 400 5.09 -20.74 14.57
C LEU A 400 3.70 -20.15 14.86
N SER A 401 2.78 -20.61 14.02
CA SER A 401 1.40 -20.90 14.41
C SER A 401 1.37 -21.57 15.79
N PHE A 402 0.75 -20.90 16.77
CA PHE A 402 0.34 -21.57 18.00
C PHE A 402 -0.89 -22.44 17.68
N GLN A 403 -0.71 -23.75 17.55
CA GLN A 403 -1.84 -24.68 17.66
C GLN A 403 -2.02 -25.13 19.12
N PRO A 404 -3.26 -25.21 19.64
CA PRO A 404 -3.54 -25.61 21.03
C PRO A 404 -3.05 -27.01 21.45
N ALA A 405 -2.56 -27.82 20.51
CA ALA A 405 -2.19 -29.22 20.74
C ALA A 405 -0.78 -29.44 21.35
N ASP A 406 0.11 -28.44 21.30
CA ASP A 406 1.52 -28.61 21.73
C ASP A 406 1.74 -28.57 23.25
N LEU A 407 0.71 -28.27 24.05
CA LEU A 407 0.79 -28.32 25.52
C LEU A 407 0.82 -29.75 26.08
N SER A 408 0.51 -30.78 25.29
CA SER A 408 0.49 -32.18 25.77
C SER A 408 1.87 -32.83 25.85
N LYS A 409 2.88 -32.33 25.11
CA LYS A 409 4.24 -32.90 25.06
C LYS A 409 5.23 -32.30 26.07
N ALA A 410 4.93 -31.15 26.67
CA ALA A 410 5.79 -30.56 27.70
C ALA A 410 5.72 -31.28 29.07
N ARG A 411 4.82 -32.28 29.20
CA ARG A 411 4.53 -32.93 30.49
C ARG A 411 5.52 -34.04 30.91
N SER A 412 6.49 -34.44 30.08
CA SER A 412 7.32 -35.63 30.36
C SER A 412 8.82 -35.40 30.57
N LEU A 413 9.30 -34.17 30.74
CA LEU A 413 10.75 -33.89 30.80
C LEU A 413 11.25 -33.24 32.10
N TYR A 414 10.42 -33.14 33.14
CA TYR A 414 10.82 -32.56 34.43
C TYR A 414 10.33 -33.39 35.64
N LEU A 415 10.68 -34.67 35.67
CA LEU A 415 10.69 -35.49 36.89
C LEU A 415 11.82 -36.52 36.78
N LYS A 416 13.07 -36.07 36.94
CA LYS A 416 14.23 -36.88 37.36
C LYS A 416 15.46 -36.00 37.58
N SER A 417 15.62 -35.48 38.80
CA SER A 417 16.90 -35.40 39.54
C SER A 417 16.69 -34.63 40.85
N SER A 418 17.35 -35.11 41.92
CA SER A 418 17.32 -34.71 43.35
C SER A 418 15.96 -34.95 44.05
N ASP A 419 15.75 -35.99 44.86
CA ASP A 419 16.65 -36.84 45.67
C ASP A 419 16.52 -38.34 45.39
#